data_AF-A0A497EBR0-F1
#
_entry.id   AF-A0A497EBR0-F1
#
_cell.length_a   1.000
_cell.length_b   1.000
_cell.length_c   1.000
_cell.angle_alpha   90.00
_cell.angle_beta   90.00
_cell.angle_gamma   90.00
#
_symmetry.space_group_name_H-M   'P 1'
#
loop_
_entity.id
_entity.type
_entity.pdbx_description
1 polymer ?
#
loop_
_entity_poly.entity_id
_entity_poly.type
_entity_poly.pdbx_seq_one_letter_code
_entity_poly.pdbx_strand_id
1 'polypeptide(L)'
;MWQTNSLWFEVAVVMTITGVGGILFGHFEEHKPKWRRLLKIVIILAAVLTISATIGRIWAFGLLALLLLVVLYLHAWWLPKHGVNGWTGEPRERYYKLIGYKK
;
A
#
# COMPACT_ATOMS: atom_id res chain seq x y z
N MET A 1 19.94 7.10 -21.69
CA MET A 1 18.78 6.21 -21.95
C MET A 1 18.25 5.75 -20.59
N TRP A 2 16.94 5.76 -20.37
CA TRP A 2 16.34 5.33 -19.10
C TRP A 2 16.46 3.81 -18.98
N GLN A 3 17.10 3.31 -17.92
CA GLN A 3 17.27 1.87 -17.70
C GLN A 3 16.05 1.28 -16.99
N THR A 4 14.96 1.12 -17.74
CA THR A 4 13.72 0.51 -17.24
C THR A 4 13.81 -1.01 -17.08
N ASN A 5 14.94 -1.63 -17.42
CA ASN A 5 15.19 -3.08 -17.33
C ASN A 5 16.17 -3.45 -16.20
N SER A 6 16.23 -2.66 -15.13
CA SER A 6 17.10 -2.91 -13.97
C SER A 6 16.27 -2.97 -12.70
N LEU A 7 16.74 -3.71 -11.68
CA LEU A 7 16.08 -3.77 -10.36
C LEU A 7 15.87 -2.38 -9.71
N TRP A 8 16.69 -1.40 -10.08
CA TRP A 8 16.53 -0.02 -9.65
C TRP A 8 15.23 0.62 -10.15
N PHE A 9 14.69 0.15 -11.29
CA PHE A 9 13.40 0.57 -11.77
C PHE A 9 12.27 0.09 -10.84
N GLU A 10 12.29 -1.17 -10.40
CA GLU A 10 11.34 -1.70 -9.42
C GLU A 10 11.45 -0.96 -8.09
N VAL A 11 12.67 -0.66 -7.62
CA VAL A 11 12.88 0.18 -6.43
C VAL A 11 12.18 1.52 -6.60
N ALA A 12 12.45 2.24 -7.69
CA ALA A 12 11.86 3.54 -7.94
C ALA A 12 10.33 3.50 -7.99
N VAL A 13 9.75 2.48 -8.64
CA VAL A 13 8.29 2.28 -8.72
C VAL A 13 7.69 2.04 -7.34
N VAL A 14 8.23 1.10 -6.56
CA VAL A 14 7.71 0.78 -5.22
C VAL A 14 7.83 1.99 -4.29
N MET A 15 8.95 2.68 -4.30
CA MET A 15 9.17 3.86 -3.46
C MET A 15 8.24 5.01 -3.85
N THR A 16 7.99 5.21 -5.15
CA THR A 16 7.05 6.23 -5.63
C THR A 16 5.62 5.92 -5.17
N ILE A 17 5.14 4.69 -5.41
CA ILE A 17 3.79 4.27 -5.05
C ILE A 17 3.58 4.38 -3.53
N THR A 18 4.51 3.85 -2.73
CA THR A 18 4.38 3.86 -1.27
C THR A 18 4.58 5.24 -0.67
N GLY A 19 5.44 6.08 -1.26
CA GLY A 19 5.61 7.48 -0.88
C GLY A 19 4.35 8.31 -1.13
N VAL A 20 3.81 8.26 -2.36
CA VAL A 20 2.55 8.95 -2.71
C VAL A 20 1.40 8.43 -1.86
N GLY A 21 1.26 7.09 -1.73
CA GLY A 21 0.23 6.48 -0.89
C GLY A 21 0.35 6.88 0.59
N GLY A 22 1.57 7.03 1.11
CA GLY A 22 1.81 7.52 2.47
C GLY A 22 1.38 8.96 2.68
N ILE A 23 1.56 9.83 1.68
CA ILE A 23 1.09 11.23 1.71
C ILE A 23 -0.44 11.29 1.67
N LEU A 24 -1.06 10.54 0.76
CA LEU A 24 -2.51 10.59 0.55
C LEU A 24 -3.32 9.85 1.63
N PHE A 25 -2.79 8.73 2.13
CA PHE A 25 -3.54 7.79 2.99
C PHE A 25 -2.88 7.55 4.35
N GLY A 26 -1.83 8.30 4.71
CA GLY A 26 -1.10 8.12 5.97
C GLY A 26 -1.95 8.35 7.23
N HIS A 27 -3.03 9.11 7.11
CA HIS A 27 -3.99 9.38 8.17
C HIS A 27 -4.81 8.16 8.59
N PHE A 28 -4.99 7.15 7.73
CA PHE A 28 -5.62 5.87 8.09
C PHE A 28 -4.78 5.05 9.08
N GLU A 29 -3.47 5.30 9.15
CA GLU A 29 -2.55 4.53 9.98
C GLU A 29 -2.09 5.27 11.25
N GLU A 30 -2.70 6.39 11.62
CA GLU A 30 -2.24 7.24 12.75
C GLU A 30 -2.21 6.51 14.10
N HIS A 31 -3.14 5.57 14.30
CA HIS A 31 -3.20 4.69 15.48
C HIS A 31 -2.03 3.68 15.60
N LYS A 32 -1.18 3.54 14.57
CA LYS A 32 -0.10 2.54 14.50
C LYS A 32 1.25 3.22 14.73
N PRO A 33 2.21 2.55 15.39
CA PRO A 33 3.55 3.10 15.52
C PRO A 33 4.21 3.28 14.15
N LYS A 34 4.93 4.40 13.96
CA LYS A 34 5.51 4.79 12.65
C LYS A 34 6.44 3.73 12.06
N TRP A 35 7.15 2.95 12.89
CA TRP A 35 8.04 1.88 12.41
C TRP A 35 7.30 0.79 11.61
N ARG A 36 6.02 0.51 11.92
CA ARG A 36 5.23 -0.48 11.15
C ARG A 36 4.97 -0.03 9.72
N ARG A 37 4.92 1.29 9.48
CA ARG A 37 4.82 1.86 8.14
C ARG A 37 6.11 1.61 7.34
N LEU A 38 7.25 1.86 7.97
CA LEU A 38 8.56 1.57 7.36
C LEU A 38 8.72 0.07 7.06
N LEU A 39 8.36 -0.79 8.03
CA LEU A 39 8.43 -2.23 7.84
C LEU A 39 7.57 -2.69 6.66
N LYS A 40 6.37 -2.13 6.49
CA LYS A 40 5.50 -2.44 5.33
C LYS A 40 6.21 -2.12 4.01
N ILE A 41 6.86 -0.95 3.89
CA ILE A 41 7.59 -0.55 2.68
C ILE A 41 8.73 -1.53 2.41
N VAL A 42 9.51 -1.87 3.43
CA VAL A 42 10.62 -2.83 3.32
C VAL A 42 10.12 -4.20 2.87
N ILE A 43 9.01 -4.69 3.44
CA ILE A 43 8.42 -5.99 3.06
C ILE A 43 7.95 -5.98 1.61
N ILE A 44 7.20 -4.95 1.19
CA ILE A 44 6.71 -4.85 -0.20
C ILE A 44 7.90 -4.78 -1.16
N LEU A 45 8.89 -3.95 -0.86
CA LEU A 45 10.09 -3.80 -1.68
C LEU A 45 10.86 -5.12 -1.80
N ALA A 46 11.14 -5.78 -0.67
CA ALA A 46 11.84 -7.06 -0.66
C ALA A 46 11.08 -8.13 -1.45
N ALA A 47 9.75 -8.21 -1.32
CA ALA A 47 8.93 -9.15 -2.07
C ALA A 47 8.99 -8.89 -3.58
N VAL A 48 8.85 -7.64 -4.02
CA VAL A 48 8.91 -7.27 -5.43
C VAL A 48 10.28 -7.56 -6.03
N LEU A 49 11.36 -7.17 -5.35
CA LEU A 49 12.73 -7.42 -5.81
C LEU A 49 13.04 -8.92 -5.88
N THR A 50 12.64 -9.68 -4.86
CA THR A 50 12.85 -11.13 -4.82
C THR A 50 12.11 -11.82 -5.98
N ILE A 51 10.82 -11.52 -6.20
CA ILE A 51 10.03 -12.11 -7.29
C ILE A 51 10.62 -11.70 -8.64
N SER A 52 10.98 -10.42 -8.80
CA SER A 52 11.57 -9.90 -10.03
C SER A 52 12.89 -10.60 -10.38
N ALA A 53 13.74 -10.84 -9.38
CA ALA A 53 15.05 -11.49 -9.56
C ALA A 53 14.97 -13.01 -9.75
N THR A 54 13.88 -13.67 -9.34
CA THR A 54 13.77 -15.14 -9.33
C THR A 54 12.77 -15.69 -10.35
N ILE A 55 11.53 -15.19 -10.34
CA ILE A 55 10.41 -15.68 -11.18
C ILE A 55 10.18 -14.74 -12.37
N GLY A 56 10.66 -13.49 -12.26
CA GLY A 56 10.65 -12.51 -13.33
C GLY A 56 9.71 -11.33 -13.08
N ARG A 57 9.92 -10.29 -13.89
CA ARG A 57 9.32 -8.96 -13.71
C ARG A 57 7.80 -8.93 -13.83
N ILE A 58 7.24 -9.74 -14.73
CA ILE A 58 5.78 -9.82 -14.95
C ILE A 58 5.06 -10.22 -13.65
N TRP A 59 5.60 -11.19 -12.91
CA TRP A 59 5.04 -11.62 -11.64
C TRP A 59 5.22 -10.57 -10.54
N ALA A 60 6.36 -9.87 -10.52
CA ALA A 60 6.61 -8.80 -9.57
C ALA A 60 5.62 -7.63 -9.73
N PHE A 61 5.39 -7.20 -10.97
CA PHE A 61 4.40 -6.16 -11.27
C PHE A 61 2.96 -6.69 -11.13
N GLY A 62 2.71 -7.97 -11.37
CA GLY A 62 1.44 -8.62 -11.07
C GLY A 62 1.08 -8.53 -9.58
N LEU A 63 2.04 -8.79 -8.69
CA LEU A 63 1.87 -8.60 -7.24
C LEU A 63 1.56 -7.14 -6.91
N LEU A 64 2.31 -6.18 -7.46
CA LEU A 64 2.06 -4.76 -7.22
C LEU A 64 0.68 -4.32 -7.71
N ALA A 65 0.28 -4.74 -8.90
CA ALA A 65 -1.04 -4.46 -9.45
C ALA A 65 -2.14 -5.04 -8.56
N LEU A 66 -1.99 -6.27 -8.08
CA LEU A 66 -2.94 -6.89 -7.15
C LEU A 66 -3.09 -6.08 -5.85
N LEU A 67 -1.98 -5.66 -5.24
CA LEU A 67 -2.02 -4.85 -4.02
C LEU A 67 -2.69 -3.49 -4.25
N LEU A 68 -2.42 -2.84 -5.39
CA LEU A 68 -3.11 -1.61 -5.77
C LEU A 68 -4.61 -1.81 -5.96
N LEU A 69 -5.02 -2.90 -6.60
CA LEU A 69 -6.44 -3.25 -6.74
C LEU A 69 -7.11 -3.48 -5.39
N VAL A 70 -6.42 -4.12 -4.44
CA VAL A 70 -6.92 -4.27 -3.06
C VAL A 70 -7.10 -2.90 -2.40
N VAL A 71 -6.13 -1.99 -2.51
CA VAL A 71 -6.26 -0.62 -1.98
C VAL A 71 -7.44 0.10 -2.63
N LEU A 72 -7.56 0.06 -3.95
CA LEU A 72 -8.66 0.69 -4.67
C LEU A 72 -10.01 0.11 -4.25
N TYR A 73 -10.12 -1.21 -4.15
CA TYR A 73 -11.33 -1.88 -3.69
C TYR A 73 -11.71 -1.46 -2.26
N LEU A 74 -10.73 -1.40 -1.36
CA LEU A 74 -10.95 -1.01 0.02
C LEU A 74 -11.44 0.44 0.13
N HIS A 75 -10.79 1.36 -0.58
CA HIS A 75 -11.08 2.79 -0.52
C HIS A 75 -12.33 3.16 -1.33
N ALA A 76 -12.51 2.63 -2.54
CA ALA A 76 -13.62 3.02 -3.41
C ALA A 76 -14.94 2.33 -3.05
N TRP A 77 -14.90 1.13 -2.46
CA TRP A 77 -16.12 0.34 -2.24
C TRP A 77 -16.29 -0.16 -0.81
N TRP A 78 -15.31 -0.90 -0.28
CA TRP A 78 -15.51 -1.59 1.01
C TRP A 78 -15.68 -0.61 2.18
N LEU A 79 -14.84 0.42 2.29
CA LEU A 79 -14.98 1.44 3.34
C LEU A 79 -16.31 2.21 3.21
N PRO A 80 -16.67 2.77 2.04
CA PRO A 80 -17.97 3.43 1.86
C PRO A 80 -19.17 2.53 2.19
N LYS A 81 -19.12 1.26 1.79
CA LYS A 81 -20.15 0.27 2.10
C LYS A 81 -20.33 0.06 3.61
N HIS A 82 -19.28 0.26 4.41
CA HIS A 82 -19.34 0.19 5.86
C HIS A 82 -19.56 1.56 6.53
N GLY A 83 -19.93 2.59 5.76
CA GLY A 83 -20.23 3.93 6.25
C GLY A 83 -19.00 4.72 6.69
N VAL A 84 -17.83 4.39 6.14
CA VAL A 84 -16.57 5.12 6.34
C VAL A 84 -16.17 5.73 5.00
N ASN A 85 -15.87 7.02 4.98
CA ASN A 85 -15.40 7.69 3.78
C ASN A 85 -14.06 7.08 3.35
N GLY A 86 -14.01 6.59 2.11
CA GLY A 86 -12.83 5.96 1.52
C GLY A 86 -11.61 6.86 1.37
N TRP A 87 -11.79 8.18 1.33
CA TRP A 87 -10.71 9.14 1.20
C TRP A 87 -10.25 9.68 2.55
N THR A 88 -11.19 10.06 3.42
CA THR A 88 -10.87 10.72 4.71
C THR A 88 -10.80 9.77 5.91
N GLY A 89 -11.40 8.58 5.81
CA GLY A 89 -11.51 7.64 6.92
C GLY A 89 -12.54 8.05 7.99
N GLU A 90 -13.40 9.02 7.69
CA GLU A 90 -14.42 9.51 8.62
C GLU A 90 -15.77 8.79 8.45
N PRO A 91 -16.56 8.59 9.52
CA PRO A 91 -16.24 8.90 10.92
C PRO A 91 -15.18 7.97 11.53
N ARG A 92 -14.21 8.55 12.25
CA ARG A 92 -13.03 7.81 12.78
C ARG A 92 -13.38 6.68 13.73
N GLU A 93 -14.39 6.89 14.57
CA GLU A 93 -14.88 5.88 15.53
C GLU A 93 -15.36 4.61 14.81
N ARG A 94 -16.08 4.79 13.69
CA ARG A 94 -16.59 3.70 12.88
C ARG A 94 -15.46 2.97 12.16
N TYR A 95 -14.48 3.72 11.62
CA TYR A 95 -13.27 3.15 11.05
C TYR A 95 -12.52 2.28 12.06
N TYR A 96 -12.24 2.81 13.26
CA TYR A 96 -11.54 2.08 14.32
C TYR A 96 -12.29 0.83 14.78
N LYS A 97 -13.62 0.92 14.92
CA LYS A 97 -14.45 -0.26 15.21
C LYS A 97 -14.35 -1.32 14.11
N LEU A 98 -14.37 -0.90 12.84
CA LEU A 98 -14.31 -1.79 11.67
C LEU A 98 -13.00 -2.58 11.60
N ILE A 99 -11.88 -1.95 11.93
CA ILE A 99 -10.56 -2.59 11.94
C ILE A 99 -10.20 -3.25 13.28
N GLY A 100 -11.13 -3.26 14.24
CA GLY A 100 -10.92 -3.84 15.57
C GLY A 100 -9.95 -3.08 16.47
N TYR A 101 -9.68 -1.80 16.18
CA TYR A 101 -8.85 -0.96 17.04
C TYR A 101 -9.63 -0.57 18.30
N LYS A 102 -9.15 -1.03 19.46
CA LYS A 102 -9.61 -0.58 20.77
C LYS A 102 -8.62 0.47 21.26
N LYS A 103 -9.16 1.64 21.59
CA LYS A 103 -8.39 2.78 22.11
C LYS A 103 -7.81 2.45 23.47
#